data_AF-A0A9X3XB61-F1
#
_entry.id   AF-A0A9X3XB61-F1
#
_cell.length_a   1.000
_cell.length_b   1.000
_cell.length_c   1.000
_cell.angle_alpha   90.00
_cell.angle_beta   90.00
_cell.angle_gamma   90.00
#
_symmetry.space_group_name_H-M   'P 1'
#
loop_
_entity.id
_entity.type
_entity.pdbx_description
1 polymer ?
#
loop_
_entity_poly.entity_id
_entity_poly.type
_entity_poly.pdbx_seq_one_letter_code
_entity_poly.pdbx_strand_id
1 'polypeptide(L)'
;MRRQAIEYFWPRRDEGATIAEIGPEIGLHWRTLYGWAKGGVSPQLPMAGFSPVEIIEALAAEVRGPIVVQHRSGLRVEGLDLDALAELLRRLS
;
A
#
# COMPACT_ATOMS: atom_id res chain seq x y z
N MET A 1 14.70 -7.92 -17.53
CA MET A 1 13.80 -8.40 -16.46
C MET A 1 12.32 -8.37 -16.85
N ARG A 2 11.63 -7.21 -16.95
CA ARG A 2 10.16 -7.17 -17.26
C ARG A 2 9.78 -7.95 -18.53
N ARG A 3 10.51 -7.75 -19.63
CA ARG A 3 10.28 -8.45 -20.90
C ARG A 3 10.40 -9.97 -20.76
N GLN A 4 11.50 -10.43 -20.16
CA GLN A 4 11.77 -11.86 -19.88
C GLN A 4 10.69 -12.49 -18.98
N ALA A 5 10.19 -11.76 -17.98
CA ALA A 5 9.11 -12.25 -17.13
C ALA A 5 7.78 -12.44 -17.89
N ILE A 6 7.48 -11.55 -18.85
CA ILE A 6 6.29 -11.68 -19.72
C ILE A 6 6.47 -12.82 -20.73
N GLU A 7 7.68 -12.95 -21.31
CA GLU A 7 8.04 -14.04 -22.22
C GLU A 7 7.94 -15.41 -21.54
N TYR A 8 8.26 -15.50 -20.24
CA TYR A 8 8.08 -16.72 -19.44
C TYR A 8 6.61 -16.96 -19.05
N PHE A 9 5.86 -15.91 -18.76
CA PHE A 9 4.49 -16.00 -18.24
C PHE A 9 3.50 -16.66 -19.20
N TRP A 10 3.49 -16.27 -20.48
CA TRP A 10 2.46 -16.73 -21.44
C TRP A 10 2.53 -18.23 -21.73
N PRO A 11 3.69 -18.82 -22.08
CA PRO A 11 3.79 -20.26 -22.29
C PRO A 11 3.35 -21.07 -21.06
N ARG A 12 3.72 -20.59 -19.87
CA ARG A 12 3.39 -21.27 -18.60
C ARG A 12 1.89 -21.21 -18.29
N ARG A 13 1.20 -20.13 -18.69
CA ARG A 13 -0.27 -20.03 -18.64
C ARG A 13 -0.94 -20.99 -19.61
N ASP A 14 -0.38 -21.18 -20.80
CA ASP A 14 -0.90 -22.11 -21.81
C ASP A 14 -0.76 -23.58 -21.37
N GLU A 15 0.28 -23.89 -20.58
CA GLU A 15 0.46 -25.18 -19.89
C GLU A 15 -0.50 -25.39 -18.70
N GLY A 16 -1.33 -24.39 -18.38
CA GLY A 16 -2.35 -24.47 -17.33
C GLY A 16 -1.90 -23.98 -15.96
N ALA A 17 -0.67 -23.51 -15.79
CA ALA A 17 -0.21 -22.97 -14.51
C ALA A 17 -1.00 -21.70 -14.14
N THR A 18 -1.26 -21.52 -12.85
CA THR A 18 -1.92 -20.34 -12.30
C THR A 18 -0.91 -19.21 -12.08
N ILE A 19 -1.37 -17.96 -12.08
CA ILE A 19 -0.52 -16.78 -11.85
C ILE A 19 0.18 -16.86 -10.49
N ALA A 20 -0.47 -17.47 -9.49
CA ALA A 20 0.06 -17.67 -8.15
C ALA A 20 1.20 -18.69 -8.11
N GLU A 21 1.27 -19.63 -9.05
CA GLU A 21 2.37 -20.60 -9.19
C GLU A 21 3.55 -20.01 -9.98
N ILE A 22 3.26 -19.25 -11.04
CA ILE A 22 4.30 -18.68 -11.92
C ILE A 22 5.11 -17.60 -11.21
N GLY A 23 4.48 -16.79 -10.34
CA GLY A 23 5.16 -15.71 -9.61
C GLY A 23 6.36 -16.19 -8.77
N PRO A 24 6.18 -17.15 -7.85
CA PRO A 24 7.25 -17.75 -7.07
C PRO A 24 8.38 -18.36 -7.92
N GLU A 25 8.08 -18.99 -9.07
CA GLU A 25 9.09 -19.61 -9.96
C GLU A 25 10.14 -18.59 -10.46
N ILE A 26 9.74 -17.34 -10.66
CA ILE A 26 10.60 -16.25 -11.16
C ILE A 26 10.90 -15.18 -10.09
N GLY A 27 10.56 -15.45 -8.82
CA GLY A 27 10.81 -14.55 -7.71
C GLY A 27 9.99 -13.26 -7.74
N LEU A 28 8.79 -13.27 -8.33
CA LEU A 28 7.89 -12.11 -8.43
C LEU A 28 6.56 -12.35 -7.72
N HIS A 29 6.05 -11.32 -7.07
CA HIS A 29 4.68 -11.36 -6.55
C HIS A 29 3.67 -11.41 -7.71
N TRP A 30 2.62 -12.22 -7.58
CA TRP A 30 1.62 -12.48 -8.62
C TRP A 30 0.98 -11.20 -9.19
N ARG A 31 0.75 -10.17 -8.36
CA ARG A 31 0.20 -8.87 -8.80
C ARG A 31 1.12 -8.14 -9.77
N THR A 32 2.42 -8.19 -9.54
CA THR A 32 3.43 -7.54 -10.40
C THR A 32 3.46 -8.23 -11.75
N LEU A 33 3.47 -9.56 -11.75
CA LEU A 33 3.49 -10.36 -12.96
C LEU A 33 2.21 -10.17 -13.79
N TYR A 34 1.04 -10.20 -13.13
CA TYR A 34 -0.25 -9.95 -13.77
C TYR A 34 -0.33 -8.55 -14.39
N GLY A 35 0.10 -7.51 -13.65
CA GLY A 35 0.09 -6.13 -14.15
C GLY A 35 1.01 -5.92 -15.36
N TRP A 36 2.12 -6.66 -15.44
CA TRP A 36 3.01 -6.61 -16.60
C TRP A 36 2.47 -7.40 -17.79
N ALA A 37 1.96 -8.61 -17.56
CA ALA A 37 1.44 -9.48 -18.60
C ALA A 37 0.19 -8.93 -19.27
N LYS A 38 -0.70 -8.25 -18.52
CA LYS A 38 -1.88 -7.59 -19.10
C LYS A 38 -1.56 -6.37 -19.98
N GLY A 39 -0.29 -5.97 -20.06
CA GLY A 39 0.30 -5.11 -21.09
C GLY A 39 -0.54 -3.90 -21.55
N GLY A 40 -0.18 -2.70 -21.09
CA GLY A 40 -0.47 -1.47 -21.84
C GLY A 40 -1.44 -0.49 -21.21
N VAL A 41 -2.15 -0.88 -20.16
CA VAL A 41 -2.84 0.07 -19.29
C VAL A 41 -1.85 0.37 -18.16
N SER A 42 -1.02 1.41 -18.32
CA SER A 42 -0.70 2.25 -17.16
C SER A 42 -2.00 2.37 -16.39
N PRO A 43 -2.09 2.11 -15.07
CA PRO A 43 -3.38 2.20 -14.42
C PRO A 43 -3.91 3.60 -14.70
N GLN A 44 -4.81 3.69 -15.68
CA GLN A 44 -6.03 4.41 -15.50
C GLN A 44 -6.67 3.65 -14.35
N LEU A 45 -6.15 3.91 -13.14
CA LEU A 45 -6.99 4.34 -12.04
C LEU A 45 -8.13 5.06 -12.75
N PRO A 46 -9.40 4.67 -12.54
CA PRO A 46 -10.50 5.46 -13.09
C PRO A 46 -10.06 6.90 -12.90
N MET A 47 -10.03 7.68 -13.98
CA MET A 47 -9.96 9.12 -13.81
C MET A 47 -11.23 9.41 -13.02
N ALA A 48 -11.16 9.24 -11.70
CA ALA A 48 -11.94 9.96 -10.75
C ALA A 48 -11.71 11.37 -11.26
N GLY A 49 -12.73 11.91 -11.93
CA GLY A 49 -12.64 13.24 -12.49
C GLY A 49 -12.10 14.08 -11.36
N PHE A 50 -10.88 14.57 -11.52
CA PHE A 50 -10.26 15.36 -10.47
C PHE A 50 -11.10 16.64 -10.45
N SER A 51 -12.06 16.69 -9.54
CA SER A 51 -12.79 17.91 -9.28
C SER A 51 -11.80 18.85 -8.58
N PRO A 52 -11.74 20.13 -8.97
CA PRO A 52 -11.01 21.11 -8.17
C PRO A 52 -11.55 21.03 -6.74
N VAL A 53 -10.65 20.73 -5.81
CA VAL A 53 -10.91 20.83 -4.38
C VAL A 53 -10.48 22.22 -3.98
N GLU A 54 -11.44 23.03 -3.55
CA GLU A 54 -11.14 24.29 -2.90
C GLU A 54 -10.52 23.99 -1.53
N ILE A 55 -9.23 24.24 -1.40
CA ILE A 55 -8.57 24.22 -0.10
C ILE A 55 -9.01 25.49 0.61
N ILE A 56 -10.11 25.40 1.34
CA ILE A 56 -10.41 26.38 2.38
C ILE A 56 -9.26 26.27 3.36
N GLU A 57 -8.59 27.37 3.68
CA GLU A 57 -7.69 27.43 4.84
C GLU A 57 -8.53 27.10 6.06
N ALA A 58 -8.65 25.81 6.37
CA ALA A 58 -9.14 25.35 7.63
C ALA A 58 -8.13 25.92 8.62
N LEU A 59 -8.54 26.99 9.31
CA LEU A 59 -7.96 27.50 10.55
C LEU A 59 -7.37 26.29 11.24
N ALA A 60 -6.04 26.15 11.20
CA ALA A 60 -5.34 24.89 11.44
C ALA A 60 -6.06 24.23 12.60
N ALA A 61 -6.88 23.22 12.31
CA ALA A 61 -7.66 22.60 13.36
C ALA A 61 -6.56 22.13 14.29
N GLU A 62 -6.46 22.72 15.47
CA GLU A 62 -5.53 22.25 16.45
C GLU A 62 -5.95 20.80 16.65
N VAL A 63 -5.25 19.87 16.00
CA VAL A 63 -5.48 18.44 16.12
C VAL A 63 -4.88 18.07 17.47
N ARG A 64 -5.43 18.66 18.54
CA ARG A 64 -5.31 18.23 19.92
C ARG A 64 -6.43 17.23 20.20
N GLY A 65 -6.68 16.35 19.23
CA GLY A 65 -7.46 15.15 19.47
C GLY A 65 -6.59 14.19 20.27
N PRO A 66 -7.09 13.58 21.36
CA PRO A 66 -6.29 12.69 22.19
C PRO A 66 -5.84 11.49 21.36
N ILE A 67 -4.52 11.33 21.19
CA ILE A 67 -3.93 10.14 20.56
C ILE A 67 -4.17 8.95 21.48
N VAL A 68 -4.58 7.83 20.87
CA VAL A 68 -4.78 6.56 21.56
C VAL A 68 -3.76 5.55 21.05
N VAL A 69 -3.01 4.94 21.97
CA VAL A 69 -2.04 3.87 21.68
C VAL A 69 -2.59 2.55 22.20
N GLN A 70 -2.67 1.55 21.33
CA GLN A 70 -3.11 0.21 21.67
C GLN A 70 -1.98 -0.80 21.45
N HIS A 71 -1.66 -1.57 22.49
CA HIS A 71 -0.67 -2.65 22.43
C HIS A 71 -1.38 -4.01 22.28
N ARG A 72 -0.71 -4.98 21.64
CA ARG A 72 -1.21 -6.33 21.41
C ARG A 72 -1.61 -7.11 22.68
N SER A 73 -1.09 -6.71 23.85
CA SER A 73 -1.47 -7.31 25.15
C SER A 73 -2.81 -6.82 25.68
N GLY A 74 -3.49 -5.91 24.97
CA GLY A 74 -4.72 -5.26 25.43
C GLY A 74 -4.51 -3.97 26.22
N LEU A 75 -3.26 -3.52 26.41
CA LEU A 75 -2.98 -2.21 27.02
C LEU A 75 -3.45 -1.09 26.08
N ARG A 76 -4.18 -0.11 26.63
CA ARG A 76 -4.70 1.06 25.91
C ARG A 76 -4.34 2.31 26.69
N VAL A 77 -3.65 3.24 26.03
CA VAL A 77 -3.29 4.55 26.58
C VAL A 77 -4.05 5.59 25.78
N GLU A 78 -4.81 6.44 26.46
CA GLU A 78 -5.61 7.50 25.86
C GLU A 78 -5.09 8.88 26.29
N GLY A 79 -5.49 9.94 25.59
CA GLY A 79 -5.15 11.29 26.01
C GLY A 79 -3.72 11.73 25.70
N LEU A 80 -3.00 11.00 24.85
CA LEU A 80 -1.65 11.37 24.48
C LEU A 80 -1.67 12.57 23.53
N ASP A 81 -0.85 13.58 23.82
CA ASP A 81 -0.48 14.57 22.82
C ASP A 81 0.68 14.06 21.96
N LEU A 82 1.02 14.84 20.93
CA LEU A 82 2.07 14.47 19.98
C LEU A 82 3.44 14.34 20.66
N ASP A 83 3.73 15.21 21.62
CA ASP A 83 5.02 15.23 22.34
C ASP A 83 5.15 13.98 23.21
N ALA A 84 4.09 13.61 23.93
CA ALA A 84 4.04 12.40 24.75
C ALA A 84 4.14 11.12 23.90
N LEU A 85 3.52 11.08 22.71
CA LEU A 85 3.70 9.97 21.78
C LEU A 85 5.15 9.88 21.27
N ALA A 86 5.74 11.01 20.88
CA ALA A 86 7.11 11.04 20.37
C ALA A 86 8.10 10.55 21.43
N GLU A 87 7.94 10.98 22.69
CA GLU A 87 8.75 10.50 23.81
C GLU A 87 8.54 9.01 24.09
N LEU A 88 7.30 8.52 23.99
CA LEU A 88 7.01 7.08 24.12
C LEU A 88 7.76 6.28 23.05
N LEU A 89 7.68 6.69 21.78
CA LEU A 89 8.36 6.02 20.66
C LEU A 89 9.89 6.07 20.83
N ARG A 90 10.45 7.20 21.28
CA ARG A 90 11.89 7.36 21.54
C ARG A 90 12.41 6.40 22.61
N ARG A 91 11.59 6.02 23.60
CA ARG A 91 11.98 5.06 24.65
C ARG A 91 11.89 3.61 24.20
N LEU A 92 11.16 3.33 23.13
CA LEU A 92 10.92 1.98 22.60
C LEU A 92 11.88 1.61 21.47
N SER A 93 12.59 2.58 20.89
CA SER A 93 13.71 2.41 19.94
C SER A 93 15.05 2.21 20.66
#